data_AF-A0A7W0L598-F1
#
_entry.id   AF-A0A7W0L598-F1
#
_cell.length_a   1.000
_cell.length_b   1.000
_cell.length_c   1.000
_cell.angle_alpha   90.00
_cell.angle_beta   90.00
_cell.angle_gamma   90.00
#
_symmetry.space_group_name_H-M   'P 1'
#
loop_
_entity.id
_entity.type
_entity.pdbx_description
1 polymer ?
#
loop_
_entity_poly.entity_id
_entity_poly.type
_entity_poly.pdbx_seq_one_letter_code
_entity_poly.pdbx_strand_id
1 'polypeptide(L)'
;MTPIFGAFLGAFPALILALFESPTTAVLTAVSFFAIQQFESSVLTPRVQGQAVRVHPILVLLAVVAGQVAGLDGAILAVPALAILRVILDFFCLQL
;
A
#
# COMPACT_ATOMS: atom_id res chain seq x y z
N MET A 1 -8.87 -1.37 -5.50
CA MET A 1 -8.28 -1.36 -6.85
C MET A 1 -6.81 -1.04 -6.68
N THR A 2 -5.92 -1.91 -7.17
CA THR A 2 -4.47 -1.80 -6.96
C THR A 2 -3.96 -0.44 -7.49
N PRO A 3 -3.37 0.42 -6.65
CA PRO A 3 -2.95 1.80 -6.99
C PRO A 3 -2.06 1.95 -8.23
N ILE A 4 -1.49 0.85 -8.71
CA ILE A 4 -0.58 0.78 -9.85
C ILE A 4 -1.31 1.04 -11.18
N PHE A 5 -2.54 0.56 -11.35
CA PHE A 5 -3.21 0.65 -12.67
C PHE A 5 -3.50 2.09 -13.10
N GLY A 6 -3.88 2.97 -12.16
CA GLY A 6 -4.14 4.38 -12.47
C GLY A 6 -2.91 5.15 -12.93
N ALA A 7 -1.76 4.92 -12.28
CA ALA A 7 -0.50 5.57 -12.65
C ALA A 7 -0.04 5.14 -14.06
N PHE A 8 -0.12 3.85 -14.40
CA PHE A 8 0.21 3.38 -15.74
C PHE A 8 -0.76 3.90 -16.81
N LEU A 9 -2.06 3.94 -16.51
CA LEU A 9 -3.08 4.49 -17.41
C LEU A 9 -2.90 6.00 -17.66
N GLY A 10 -2.39 6.75 -16.68
CA GLY A 10 -2.07 8.18 -16.86
C GLY A 10 -0.75 8.40 -17.62
N ALA A 11 0.27 7.59 -17.33
CA ALA A 11 1.59 7.71 -17.98
C ALA A 11 1.53 7.41 -19.48
N PHE A 12 0.78 6.37 -19.87
CA PHE A 12 0.77 5.85 -21.23
C PHE A 12 0.33 6.88 -22.30
N PRO A 13 -0.84 7.55 -22.19
CA PRO A 13 -1.23 8.58 -23.15
C PRO A 13 -0.33 9.82 -23.09
N ALA A 14 0.13 10.22 -21.90
CA ALA A 14 1.03 11.36 -21.75
C ALA A 14 2.37 11.14 -22.47
N LEU A 15 2.92 9.92 -22.39
CA LEU A 15 4.18 9.57 -23.03
C LEU A 15 4.04 9.49 -24.55
N ILE A 16 2.92 8.95 -25.05
CA ILE A 16 2.62 8.92 -26.48
C ILE A 16 2.56 10.34 -27.03
N LEU A 17 1.83 11.24 -26.37
CA LEU A 17 1.71 12.65 -26.80
C LEU A 17 3.07 13.36 -26.80
N ALA A 18 3.89 13.16 -25.78
CA ALA A 18 5.22 13.74 -25.70
C ALA A 18 6.15 13.21 -26.81
N LEU A 19 6.00 11.94 -27.21
CA LEU A 19 6.76 11.33 -28.31
C LEU A 19 6.46 12.00 -29.67
N PHE A 20 5.21 12.44 -29.87
CA PHE A 20 4.80 13.15 -31.08
C PHE A 20 5.33 14.59 -31.14
N GLU A 21 5.63 15.20 -30.00
CA GLU A 21 6.21 16.55 -29.94
C GLU A 21 7.73 16.52 -30.19
N SER A 22 8.48 15.77 -29.37
CA SER A 22 9.90 15.53 -29.60
C SER A 22 10.44 14.37 -28.73
N PRO A 23 11.51 13.69 -29.17
CA PRO A 23 12.17 12.67 -28.34
C PRO A 23 12.65 13.22 -26.99
N THR A 24 13.07 14.49 -26.96
CA THR A 24 13.57 15.16 -25.75
C THR A 24 12.44 15.39 -24.74
N THR A 25 11.28 15.88 -25.19
CA THR A 25 10.10 16.05 -24.33
C THR A 25 9.60 14.72 -23.81
N ALA A 26 9.59 13.65 -24.64
CA ALA A 26 9.22 12.31 -24.17
C ALA A 26 10.11 11.78 -23.05
N VAL A 27 11.44 11.96 -23.17
CA VAL A 27 12.37 11.55 -22.11
C VAL A 27 12.14 12.35 -20.84
N LEU A 28 11.95 13.67 -20.95
CA LEU A 28 11.65 14.52 -19.79
C LEU A 28 10.34 14.11 -19.11
N THR A 29 9.28 13.87 -19.87
CA THR A 29 8.00 13.39 -19.35
C THR A 29 8.15 12.04 -18.65
N ALA A 30 8.89 11.08 -19.21
CA ALA A 30 9.14 9.79 -18.58
C ALA A 30 9.85 9.93 -17.23
N VAL A 31 10.92 10.73 -17.19
CA VAL A 31 11.73 10.94 -15.98
C VAL A 31 10.93 11.67 -14.91
N SER A 32 10.18 12.72 -15.28
CA SER A 32 9.30 13.43 -14.35
C SER A 32 8.22 12.53 -13.79
N PHE A 33 7.57 11.72 -14.62
CA PHE A 33 6.53 10.79 -14.18
C PHE A 33 7.09 9.74 -13.20
N PHE A 34 8.26 9.18 -13.52
CA PHE A 34 8.94 8.24 -12.64
C PHE A 34 9.29 8.90 -11.29
N ALA A 35 9.85 10.12 -11.31
CA ALA A 35 10.19 10.84 -10.08
C ALA A 35 8.95 11.12 -9.20
N ILE A 36 7.83 11.52 -9.82
CA ILE A 36 6.55 11.72 -9.12
C ILE A 36 6.06 10.41 -8.51
N GLN A 37 6.07 9.32 -9.27
CA GLN A 37 5.64 8.01 -8.74
C GLN A 37 6.50 7.50 -7.60
N GLN A 38 7.81 7.73 -7.66
CA GLN A 38 8.72 7.35 -6.57
C GLN A 38 8.45 8.18 -5.32
N PHE A 39 8.20 9.48 -5.46
CA PHE A 39 7.82 10.34 -4.35
C PHE A 39 6.46 9.96 -3.77
N GLU A 40 5.48 9.67 -4.63
CA GLU A 40 4.15 9.30 -4.19
C GLU A 40 4.17 7.96 -3.43
N SER A 41 4.87 6.96 -3.97
CA SER A 41 4.95 5.63 -3.36
C SER A 41 5.76 5.62 -2.08
N SER A 42 6.84 6.41 -2.02
CA SER A 42 7.79 6.38 -0.89
C SER A 42 7.45 7.37 0.22
N VAL A 43 6.72 8.45 -0.07
CA VAL A 43 6.46 9.54 0.88
C VAL A 43 4.97 9.80 1.06
N LEU A 44 4.22 10.09 -0.01
CA LEU A 44 2.78 10.39 0.14
C LEU A 44 2.02 9.17 0.63
N THR A 45 2.23 8.02 0.01
CA THR A 45 1.54 6.77 0.35
C THR A 45 1.69 6.46 1.83
N PRO A 46 2.89 6.33 2.43
CA PRO A 46 3.03 6.04 3.86
C PRO A 46 2.60 7.20 4.78
N ARG A 47 2.66 8.47 4.34
CA ARG A 47 2.17 9.61 5.14
C ARG A 47 0.65 9.73 5.14
N VAL A 48 0.01 9.56 3.99
CA VAL A 48 -1.45 9.60 3.82
C VAL A 48 -2.08 8.32 4.39
N GLN A 49 -1.45 7.16 4.16
CA GLN A 49 -1.80 5.90 4.82
C GLN A 49 -1.24 5.80 6.24
N GLY A 50 -0.82 6.95 6.81
CA GLY A 50 -0.43 7.20 8.18
C GLY A 50 -0.13 5.97 9.01
N GLN A 51 1.06 5.39 8.87
CA GLN A 51 1.53 4.30 9.75
C GLN A 51 0.58 3.09 9.85
N ALA A 52 -0.05 2.68 8.75
CA ALA A 52 -0.83 1.46 8.71
C ALA A 52 0.01 0.28 9.28
N VAL A 53 -0.42 -0.20 10.45
CA VAL A 53 0.00 -1.46 11.06
C VAL A 53 1.41 -1.43 11.69
N ARG A 54 1.63 -0.58 12.71
CA ARG A 54 2.62 -0.85 13.77
C ARG A 54 2.21 -2.05 14.64
N VAL A 55 1.82 -3.18 14.06
CA VAL A 55 1.52 -4.38 14.84
C VAL A 55 2.87 -5.00 15.19
N HIS A 56 3.17 -5.05 16.48
CA HIS A 56 4.41 -5.64 16.96
C HIS A 56 4.51 -7.08 16.41
N PRO A 57 5.63 -7.50 15.79
CA PRO A 57 5.74 -8.81 15.15
C PRO A 57 5.34 -9.98 16.06
N ILE A 58 5.55 -9.82 17.36
CA ILE A 58 5.12 -10.76 18.42
C ILE A 58 3.60 -11.00 18.42
N LEU A 59 2.77 -9.97 18.19
CA LEU A 59 1.31 -10.12 18.18
C LEU A 59 0.84 -10.98 17.00
N VAL A 60 1.47 -10.81 15.84
CA VAL A 60 1.20 -11.65 14.65
C VAL A 60 1.58 -13.09 14.93
N LEU A 61 2.74 -13.31 15.54
CA LEU A 61 3.21 -14.64 15.98
C LEU A 61 2.24 -15.30 16.95
N LEU A 62 1.81 -14.59 17.99
CA LEU A 62 0.84 -15.09 18.97
C LEU A 62 -0.51 -15.41 18.32
N ALA A 63 -0.99 -14.55 17.41
CA ALA A 63 -2.24 -14.81 16.70
C ALA A 63 -2.14 -16.08 15.84
N VAL A 64 -1.05 -16.27 15.10
CA VAL A 64 -0.86 -17.49 14.28
C VAL A 64 -0.77 -18.73 15.15
N VAL A 65 -0.03 -18.67 16.27
CA VAL A 65 0.07 -19.80 17.21
C VAL A 65 -1.29 -20.12 17.85
N ALA A 66 -2.07 -19.11 18.22
CA ALA A 66 -3.44 -19.32 18.72
C ALA A 66 -4.39 -19.85 17.62
N GLY A 67 -4.24 -19.38 16.39
CA GLY A 67 -5.01 -19.82 15.23
C GLY A 67 -4.77 -21.28 14.84
N GLN A 68 -3.55 -21.78 15.09
CA GLN A 68 -3.19 -23.19 14.84
C GLN A 68 -4.05 -24.17 15.66
N VAL A 69 -4.71 -23.74 16.74
CA VAL A 69 -5.67 -24.56 17.49
C VAL A 69 -6.84 -25.00 16.61
N ALA A 70 -7.22 -24.19 15.62
CA ALA A 70 -8.23 -24.53 14.61
C ALA A 70 -7.62 -25.14 13.33
N GLY A 71 -6.35 -25.54 13.35
CA GLY A 71 -5.63 -26.11 12.21
C GLY A 71 -5.12 -25.07 11.21
N LEU A 72 -4.86 -25.51 9.97
CA LEU A 72 -4.28 -24.68 8.92
C LEU A 72 -5.14 -23.45 8.59
N ASP A 73 -6.46 -23.63 8.53
CA ASP A 73 -7.40 -22.56 8.20
C ASP A 73 -7.39 -21.47 9.28
N GLY A 74 -7.29 -21.87 10.55
CA GLY A 74 -7.17 -20.95 11.68
C GLY A 74 -5.86 -20.17 11.68
N ALA A 75 -4.75 -20.78 11.26
CA ALA A 75 -3.46 -20.11 11.12
C ALA A 75 -3.49 -19.05 10.00
N ILE A 76 -4.16 -19.33 8.89
CA ILE A 76 -4.32 -18.40 7.76
C ILE A 76 -5.21 -17.21 8.15
N LEU A 77 -6.31 -17.48 8.85
CA LEU A 77 -7.28 -16.45 9.26
C LEU A 77 -6.83 -15.64 10.49
N ALA A 78 -5.84 -16.12 11.23
CA ALA A 78 -5.34 -15.44 12.43
C ALA A 78 -4.80 -14.04 12.16
N VAL A 79 -4.04 -13.85 11.07
CA VAL A 79 -3.43 -12.57 10.71
C VAL A 79 -4.48 -11.50 10.37
N PRO A 80 -5.45 -11.76 9.46
CA PRO A 80 -6.51 -10.78 9.18
C PRO A 80 -7.43 -10.55 10.38
N ALA A 81 -7.75 -11.59 11.17
CA ALA A 81 -8.57 -11.44 12.38
C ALA A 81 -7.89 -10.53 13.41
N LEU A 82 -6.59 -10.71 13.66
CA LEU A 82 -5.80 -9.82 14.52
C LEU A 82 -5.81 -8.38 14.00
N ALA A 83 -5.63 -8.19 12.69
CA ALA A 83 -5.64 -6.85 12.10
C ALA A 83 -6.99 -6.14 12.31
N ILE A 84 -8.11 -6.84 12.11
CA ILE A 84 -9.46 -6.31 12.34
C ILE A 84 -9.65 -5.94 13.81
N LEU A 85 -9.31 -6.86 14.73
CA LEU A 85 -9.44 -6.62 16.17
C LEU A 85 -8.64 -5.39 16.60
N ARG A 86 -7.45 -5.21 16.06
CA ARG A 86 -6.56 -4.07 16.36
C ARG A 86 -7.15 -2.75 15.87
N VAL A 87 -7.70 -2.73 14.66
CA VAL A 87 -8.41 -1.54 14.13
C VAL A 87 -9.62 -1.18 15.00
N ILE A 88 -10.38 -2.18 15.46
CA ILE A 88 -11.51 -1.96 16.36
C ILE A 88 -11.04 -1.35 17.69
N LEU A 89 -10.00 -1.93 18.30
CA LEU A 89 -9.44 -1.41 19.56
C LEU A 89 -8.88 0.01 19.40
N ASP A 90 -8.14 0.27 18.34
CA ASP A 90 -7.60 1.60 18.04
C ASP A 90 -8.75 2.61 17.84
N PHE A 91 -9.83 2.23 17.15
CA PHE A 91 -11.01 3.08 16.97
C PHE A 91 -11.69 3.44 18.31
N PHE A 92 -11.92 2.47 19.19
CA PHE A 92 -12.53 2.73 20.50
C PHE A 92 -11.61 3.49 21.46
N CYS A 93 -10.30 3.23 21.44
CA CYS A 93 -9.35 3.83 22.38
C CYS A 93 -8.87 5.22 21.95
N LEU A 94 -8.92 5.57 20.65
CA LEU A 94 -8.58 6.90 20.14
C LEU A 94 -9.79 7.86 20.05
N GLN A 95 -11.02 7.36 20.22
CA GLN A 95 -12.25 8.17 20.19
C GLN A 95 -12.84 8.49 21.58
N LEU A 96 -12.20 8.05 22.66
CA LEU A 96 -12.45 8.46 24.05
C LEU A 96 -11.27 9.30 24.55
#